data_AF-A0A6B1KGN1-F1
#
_entry.id   AF-A0A6B1KGN1-F1
#
_cell.length_a   1.000
_cell.length_b   1.000
_cell.length_c   1.000
_cell.angle_alpha   90.00
_cell.angle_beta   90.00
_cell.angle_gamma   90.00
#
_symmetry.space_group_name_H-M   'P 1'
#
loop_
_entity.id
_entity.type
_entity.pdbx_description
1 polymer ?
#
loop_
_entity_poly.entity_id
_entity_poly.type
_entity_poly.pdbx_seq_one_letter_code
_entity_poly.pdbx_strand_id
1 'polypeptide(L)'
;MLEARHTMDAPTTTSADNGTSGGGGDWFTPRNKPTSTPDNEPGTAEGRRPAVIRPVGRQTADPEAPTDGAAAPPASTTDSANTGVPDQERGSPEAIAGPASMPPPTASSPAASSPRPAPTPVTPAPAPFASATAPPAEPRVPAQRPAPVSSPGPARSAPDTEASPDAVLIRRAMAEITPVADKVTSYFYALLFVRHPDLRSLFPAAMDTQRDRLLRALLTAAEHIDNTDVLVDYLQNLGRGHRKYGTRAEHYPAVGECLIGALSKYAAGVWDAEMEAAWVRTYTTISQVMIDAAAADELRAPAWWYAEIVTHDLRTPDVAVVTVRPDQPYPFLAGQYTSLETPWWPRIWRHYSFASAPRSDGLLSFHVKAVPAGWVSNALVHRARPGDIVRLGPPAGSMTVDHTTDSGLLCLGGGTGIAPIKALVEDVAEHGERRPVEVFYGARTDHDLYDIDTMLRLQQSHPWLSVRAIIDQQAHQQLPDAVRAFGPWNEYDAYLSGPPGMIRSGVDALRDIGIPSERIRHDSVEELVAAGS
;
A
#
# COMPACT_ATOMS: atom_id res chain seq x y z
N MET A 1 7.37 -39.52 23.19
CA MET A 1 7.89 -39.80 21.83
C MET A 1 7.62 -38.52 21.04
N LEU A 2 8.52 -37.53 20.94
CA LEU A 2 10.01 -37.57 20.93
C LEU A 2 10.52 -38.48 19.79
N GLU A 3 11.37 -38.04 18.85
CA GLU A 3 12.07 -36.76 18.54
C GLU A 3 12.09 -36.59 16.99
N ALA A 4 12.08 -35.41 16.34
CA ALA A 4 12.91 -34.18 16.38
C ALA A 4 14.24 -34.25 15.59
N ARG A 5 14.74 -33.08 15.10
CA ARG A 5 16.03 -32.82 14.37
C ARG A 5 16.05 -33.11 12.84
N HIS A 6 16.74 -32.39 11.94
CA HIS A 6 17.37 -31.03 12.00
C HIS A 6 17.66 -30.42 10.59
N THR A 7 17.42 -29.11 10.40
CA THR A 7 18.12 -28.05 9.60
C THR A 7 18.82 -28.25 8.23
N MET A 8 18.79 -27.13 7.46
CA MET A 8 19.80 -26.60 6.50
C MET A 8 19.92 -27.30 5.11
N ASP A 9 20.34 -26.63 4.00
CA ASP A 9 20.82 -25.23 3.83
C ASP A 9 20.52 -24.61 2.44
N ALA A 10 20.98 -23.38 2.20
CA ALA A 10 20.77 -22.57 0.98
C ALA A 10 21.53 -23.03 -0.29
N PRO A 11 21.06 -22.69 -1.51
CA PRO A 11 21.72 -23.05 -2.76
C PRO A 11 23.00 -22.23 -3.04
N THR A 12 24.10 -22.91 -3.34
CA THR A 12 25.39 -22.31 -3.76
C THR A 12 25.57 -22.36 -5.28
N THR A 13 26.30 -21.39 -5.83
CA THR A 13 26.50 -21.20 -7.27
C THR A 13 27.58 -22.10 -7.90
N THR A 14 27.23 -22.82 -8.96
CA THR A 14 28.11 -23.21 -10.11
C THR A 14 27.19 -23.62 -11.26
N SER A 15 27.20 -22.95 -12.41
CA SER A 15 28.19 -23.00 -13.50
C SER A 15 27.80 -24.06 -14.56
N ALA A 16 28.05 -23.75 -15.82
CA ALA A 16 27.44 -24.44 -16.96
C ALA A 16 28.16 -25.73 -17.39
N ASP A 17 27.41 -26.63 -18.03
CA ASP A 17 27.88 -27.33 -19.23
C ASP A 17 26.70 -27.68 -20.19
N ASN A 18 27.01 -28.12 -21.41
CA ASN A 18 26.08 -28.28 -22.54
C ASN A 18 25.57 -29.72 -22.70
N GLY A 19 24.33 -29.94 -23.18
CA GLY A 19 23.84 -31.32 -23.37
C GLY A 19 22.40 -31.57 -23.87
N THR A 20 22.06 -31.07 -25.06
CA THR A 20 21.15 -31.66 -26.08
C THR A 20 20.10 -32.75 -25.71
N SER A 21 18.81 -32.40 -25.90
CA SER A 21 17.65 -33.23 -26.32
C SER A 21 17.07 -34.39 -25.47
N GLY A 22 15.74 -34.41 -25.35
CA GLY A 22 14.92 -35.58 -25.75
C GLY A 22 14.11 -36.32 -24.66
N GLY A 23 12.77 -36.21 -24.73
CA GLY A 23 11.80 -37.06 -24.00
C GLY A 23 11.64 -36.73 -22.50
N GLY A 24 10.50 -36.92 -21.84
CA GLY A 24 9.20 -37.43 -22.32
C GLY A 24 8.91 -38.87 -21.86
N GLY A 25 8.19 -39.03 -20.74
CA GLY A 25 7.69 -40.32 -20.25
C GLY A 25 7.52 -40.36 -18.73
N ASP A 26 6.32 -40.70 -18.26
CA ASP A 26 6.02 -40.97 -16.85
C ASP A 26 6.74 -42.21 -16.31
N TRP A 27 6.95 -42.28 -14.99
CA TRP A 27 7.36 -43.52 -14.32
C TRP A 27 6.58 -43.79 -13.04
N PHE A 28 5.74 -44.82 -13.07
CA PHE A 28 4.98 -45.28 -11.90
C PHE A 28 5.36 -46.72 -11.51
N THR A 29 6.18 -46.85 -10.46
CA THR A 29 6.20 -48.01 -9.52
C THR A 29 6.75 -49.38 -10.06
N PRO A 30 6.85 -50.46 -9.24
CA PRO A 30 7.71 -50.53 -8.04
C PRO A 30 8.41 -51.91 -7.78
N ARG A 31 9.21 -51.99 -6.70
CA ARG A 31 9.63 -53.20 -5.93
C ARG A 31 10.58 -54.18 -6.67
N ASN A 32 11.63 -54.73 -6.04
CA ASN A 32 11.62 -55.46 -4.77
C ASN A 32 12.94 -55.40 -3.94
N LYS A 33 12.94 -56.03 -2.75
CA LYS A 33 14.06 -56.19 -1.79
C LYS A 33 14.73 -57.61 -1.92
N PRO A 34 15.53 -58.14 -0.95
CA PRO A 34 16.95 -57.82 -0.65
C PRO A 34 17.87 -59.04 -0.38
N THR A 35 19.20 -58.86 -0.35
CA THR A 35 20.25 -59.69 0.32
C THR A 35 21.64 -59.05 0.05
N SER A 36 22.75 -59.28 0.78
CA SER A 36 23.01 -59.75 2.16
C SER A 36 24.48 -59.45 2.53
N THR A 37 24.79 -59.30 3.83
CA THR A 37 26.16 -59.28 4.44
C THR A 37 26.80 -60.69 4.48
N PRO A 38 28.07 -60.92 4.94
CA PRO A 38 29.06 -60.05 5.63
C PRO A 38 30.47 -60.02 4.91
N ASP A 39 31.60 -59.49 5.42
CA ASP A 39 32.47 -60.03 6.50
C ASP A 39 33.77 -59.21 6.79
N ASN A 40 34.40 -59.56 7.93
CA ASN A 40 35.80 -59.36 8.39
C ASN A 40 36.35 -57.97 8.85
N GLU A 41 36.53 -57.87 10.18
CA GLU A 41 37.61 -57.14 10.88
C GLU A 41 38.96 -57.90 10.81
N PRO A 42 40.04 -57.56 11.56
CA PRO A 42 40.47 -56.28 12.17
C PRO A 42 41.91 -55.86 11.79
N GLY A 43 42.35 -54.68 12.23
CA GLY A 43 43.77 -54.29 12.23
C GLY A 43 44.10 -53.21 13.28
N THR A 44 44.98 -53.50 14.24
CA THR A 44 45.31 -52.62 15.37
C THR A 44 46.65 -51.89 15.20
N ALA A 45 46.70 -50.58 15.47
CA ALA A 45 47.93 -49.84 15.76
C ALA A 45 47.66 -48.60 16.63
N GLU A 46 48.62 -48.22 17.47
CA GLU A 46 48.55 -47.06 18.38
C GLU A 46 49.06 -45.76 17.74
N GLY A 47 48.65 -44.58 18.22
CA GLY A 47 49.28 -43.32 17.77
C GLY A 47 48.68 -41.98 18.24
N ARG A 48 49.24 -41.43 19.33
CA ARG A 48 49.32 -39.98 19.71
C ARG A 48 48.29 -38.96 19.17
N ARG A 49 47.61 -38.27 20.10
CA ARG A 49 47.15 -36.87 19.94
C ARG A 49 48.16 -35.88 20.55
N PRO A 50 48.36 -34.72 19.89
CA PRO A 50 48.32 -33.40 20.56
C PRO A 50 47.57 -32.35 19.70
N ALA A 51 47.27 -31.13 20.13
CA ALA A 51 46.95 -30.56 21.45
C ALA A 51 46.28 -29.17 21.20
N VAL A 52 45.50 -28.64 22.15
CA VAL A 52 44.91 -27.27 22.06
C VAL A 52 45.67 -26.31 22.98
N ILE A 53 45.92 -25.08 22.51
CA ILE A 53 46.76 -24.08 23.19
C ILE A 53 45.92 -22.97 23.86
N ARG A 54 46.47 -22.38 24.93
CA ARG A 54 45.89 -21.35 25.81
C ARG A 54 46.05 -19.91 25.28
N PRO A 55 45.42 -18.92 25.94
CA PRO A 55 46.18 -18.05 26.88
C PRO A 55 45.61 -18.17 28.32
N VAL A 56 46.33 -18.02 29.46
CA VAL A 56 47.42 -17.11 29.91
C VAL A 56 46.90 -15.67 30.14
N GLY A 57 47.01 -15.05 31.33
CA GLY A 57 47.55 -15.55 32.61
C GLY A 57 47.13 -14.71 33.84
N ARG A 58 46.91 -15.43 34.95
CA ARG A 58 46.47 -15.02 36.31
C ARG A 58 47.63 -14.56 37.20
N GLN A 59 47.35 -13.77 38.25
CA GLN A 59 47.95 -13.87 39.62
C GLN A 59 47.00 -13.13 40.62
N THR A 60 46.26 -13.81 41.51
CA THR A 60 46.58 -14.28 42.90
C THR A 60 46.53 -13.16 43.97
N ALA A 61 46.07 -13.40 45.21
CA ALA A 61 45.90 -14.68 45.94
C ALA A 61 44.62 -14.78 46.79
N ASP A 62 44.34 -15.99 47.25
CA ASP A 62 43.28 -16.46 48.17
C ASP A 62 43.73 -16.31 49.66
N PRO A 63 43.02 -16.75 50.74
CA PRO A 63 41.75 -17.51 50.82
C PRO A 63 40.75 -17.09 51.95
N GLU A 64 39.78 -17.98 52.20
CA GLU A 64 38.87 -18.15 53.37
C GLU A 64 37.43 -17.62 53.32
N ALA A 65 36.54 -18.38 53.96
CA ALA A 65 35.07 -18.33 53.99
C ALA A 65 34.58 -19.23 55.16
N PRO A 66 33.26 -19.42 55.46
CA PRO A 66 32.06 -18.70 55.03
C PRO A 66 31.25 -18.15 56.22
N THR A 67 30.01 -17.66 56.03
CA THR A 67 28.75 -18.10 56.71
C THR A 67 27.56 -17.17 56.41
N ASP A 68 26.36 -17.66 56.70
CA ASP A 68 25.07 -16.97 56.56
C ASP A 68 24.85 -15.80 57.55
N GLY A 69 23.92 -14.91 57.24
CA GLY A 69 23.41 -13.91 58.19
C GLY A 69 22.39 -12.95 57.55
N ALA A 70 21.24 -12.76 58.19
CA ALA A 70 20.16 -11.90 57.70
C ALA A 70 19.77 -10.80 58.70
N ALA A 71 19.00 -9.82 58.21
CA ALA A 71 18.25 -8.78 58.94
C ALA A 71 19.01 -7.53 59.47
N ALA A 72 18.20 -6.46 59.64
CA ALA A 72 18.49 -5.11 60.16
C ALA A 72 17.42 -4.79 61.27
N PRO A 73 17.23 -3.56 61.83
CA PRO A 73 17.97 -2.28 61.79
C PRO A 73 18.71 -2.04 63.14
N PRO A 74 18.69 -0.93 63.94
CA PRO A 74 17.91 0.35 63.99
C PRO A 74 18.64 1.53 63.27
N ALA A 75 18.34 2.84 63.31
CA ALA A 75 17.63 3.79 64.22
C ALA A 75 18.44 4.22 65.48
N SER A 76 18.31 5.41 66.10
CA SER A 76 17.78 6.75 65.72
C SER A 76 18.28 7.80 66.77
N THR A 77 17.72 9.03 66.80
CA THR A 77 17.88 10.11 67.84
C THR A 77 19.16 11.00 67.77
N THR A 78 19.04 12.32 67.48
CA THR A 78 19.11 13.54 68.37
C THR A 78 20.53 13.93 68.87
N ASP A 79 20.92 15.18 69.18
CA ASP A 79 20.22 16.46 69.45
C ASP A 79 21.16 17.69 69.23
N SER A 80 20.60 18.92 69.11
CA SER A 80 21.13 20.25 69.57
C SER A 80 22.55 20.78 69.20
N ALA A 81 22.87 22.10 69.15
CA ALA A 81 22.07 23.34 69.15
C ALA A 81 22.88 24.61 68.70
N ASN A 82 22.18 25.57 68.07
CA ASN A 82 22.18 27.05 68.30
C ASN A 82 23.47 27.91 68.31
N THR A 83 23.55 28.96 67.44
CA THR A 83 23.57 30.42 67.80
C THR A 83 23.83 31.37 66.60
N GLY A 84 23.21 32.57 66.62
CA GLY A 84 23.70 33.78 65.90
C GLY A 84 22.76 34.46 64.87
N VAL A 85 22.04 35.53 65.25
CA VAL A 85 21.25 36.44 64.38
C VAL A 85 21.23 37.86 65.00
N PRO A 86 21.27 38.94 64.18
CA PRO A 86 20.28 40.03 64.23
C PRO A 86 19.59 40.21 62.85
N ASP A 87 18.26 40.35 62.74
CA ASP A 87 17.39 41.56 62.95
C ASP A 87 17.57 42.66 61.88
N GLN A 88 16.56 43.38 61.38
CA GLN A 88 15.08 43.49 61.56
C GLN A 88 14.54 44.28 60.32
N GLU A 89 13.30 44.31 59.79
CA GLU A 89 11.93 43.75 59.95
C GLU A 89 11.31 43.72 58.50
N ARG A 90 10.11 43.25 58.08
CA ARG A 90 8.85 42.60 58.57
C ARG A 90 8.26 41.83 57.34
N GLY A 91 7.10 41.15 57.27
CA GLY A 91 5.93 40.98 58.14
C GLY A 91 4.65 41.65 57.57
N SER A 92 3.48 41.02 57.42
CA SER A 92 3.07 39.63 57.75
C SER A 92 1.81 39.14 56.96
N PRO A 93 1.50 37.81 56.94
CA PRO A 93 0.39 37.20 56.17
C PRO A 93 -0.68 36.45 57.03
N GLU A 94 -1.75 35.94 56.41
CA GLU A 94 -2.69 34.87 56.89
C GLU A 94 -3.57 34.36 55.71
N ALA A 95 -4.22 33.18 55.64
CA ALA A 95 -4.17 31.95 56.46
C ALA A 95 -4.71 30.68 55.71
N ILE A 96 -4.03 29.53 55.93
CA ILE A 96 -4.49 28.14 56.20
C ILE A 96 -5.58 27.42 55.33
N ALA A 97 -5.22 26.20 54.93
CA ALA A 97 -5.88 25.13 54.15
C ALA A 97 -7.21 24.49 54.63
N GLY A 98 -7.86 23.71 53.75
CA GLY A 98 -8.90 22.69 54.07
C GLY A 98 -9.65 22.11 52.84
N PRO A 99 -9.83 20.77 52.67
CA PRO A 99 -10.39 20.17 51.43
C PRO A 99 -11.72 19.39 51.57
N ALA A 100 -12.50 19.26 50.48
CA ALA A 100 -13.55 18.24 50.28
C ALA A 100 -13.98 18.06 48.79
N SER A 101 -14.56 16.90 48.46
CA SER A 101 -14.95 16.45 47.10
C SER A 101 -16.31 16.99 46.60
N MET A 102 -16.57 16.89 45.28
CA MET A 102 -17.91 17.03 44.68
C MET A 102 -18.39 15.75 43.95
N PRO A 103 -19.67 15.34 44.10
CA PRO A 103 -20.32 14.25 43.34
C PRO A 103 -21.10 14.75 42.10
N PRO A 104 -21.59 13.85 41.21
CA PRO A 104 -22.26 14.23 39.95
C PRO A 104 -23.78 14.46 40.08
N PRO A 105 -24.42 15.14 39.10
CA PRO A 105 -25.87 15.28 39.02
C PRO A 105 -26.55 14.10 38.30
N THR A 106 -27.61 13.54 38.90
CA THR A 106 -28.52 12.56 38.27
C THR A 106 -29.90 13.18 38.00
N ALA A 107 -30.61 12.65 37.00
CA ALA A 107 -31.87 13.22 36.50
C ALA A 107 -33.10 12.99 37.41
N SER A 108 -34.14 13.82 37.22
CA SER A 108 -35.55 13.46 37.46
C SER A 108 -36.50 14.47 36.79
N SER A 109 -37.56 13.96 36.15
CA SER A 109 -38.72 14.74 35.71
C SER A 109 -39.87 14.62 36.74
N PRO A 110 -40.84 15.52 36.70
CA PRO A 110 -42.24 15.07 36.66
C PRO A 110 -43.01 15.67 35.47
N ALA A 111 -44.30 15.30 35.32
CA ALA A 111 -45.02 15.38 34.04
C ALA A 111 -46.32 16.20 34.07
N ALA A 112 -46.85 16.42 32.86
CA ALA A 112 -48.25 16.74 32.50
C ALA A 112 -48.83 18.13 32.87
N SER A 113 -49.10 18.94 31.83
CA SER A 113 -50.48 19.16 31.33
C SER A 113 -50.51 20.17 30.17
N SER A 114 -51.12 19.81 29.03
CA SER A 114 -51.25 20.68 27.86
C SER A 114 -52.54 21.51 27.89
N PRO A 115 -52.52 22.73 27.32
CA PRO A 115 -53.58 23.11 26.38
C PRO A 115 -53.04 23.45 24.98
N ARG A 116 -53.90 23.29 23.98
CA ARG A 116 -53.61 23.35 22.54
C ARG A 116 -53.83 24.76 21.96
N PRO A 117 -52.84 25.38 21.28
CA PRO A 117 -53.09 26.49 20.36
C PRO A 117 -53.63 26.00 19.00
N ALA A 118 -54.44 26.82 18.34
CA ALA A 118 -54.95 26.59 16.98
C ALA A 118 -54.06 27.31 15.93
N PRO A 119 -54.10 26.92 14.64
CA PRO A 119 -53.11 27.37 13.65
C PRO A 119 -53.35 28.77 13.08
N THR A 120 -52.26 29.37 12.58
CA THR A 120 -52.18 30.69 11.92
C THR A 120 -51.39 30.58 10.60
N PRO A 121 -51.60 31.47 9.61
CA PRO A 121 -52.17 30.99 8.35
C PRO A 121 -51.19 30.73 7.20
N VAL A 122 -51.64 29.88 6.26
CA VAL A 122 -51.05 29.72 4.93
C VAL A 122 -51.46 30.90 4.04
N THR A 123 -50.51 31.49 3.30
CA THR A 123 -50.74 32.51 2.28
C THR A 123 -50.87 31.84 0.89
N PRO A 124 -51.85 32.21 0.04
CA PRO A 124 -52.25 31.39 -1.10
C PRO A 124 -51.44 31.60 -2.40
N ALA A 125 -51.51 30.61 -3.29
CA ALA A 125 -50.97 30.66 -4.65
C ALA A 125 -51.89 31.44 -5.63
N PRO A 126 -51.33 32.05 -6.71
CA PRO A 126 -52.10 32.80 -7.70
C PRO A 126 -52.54 31.96 -8.92
N ALA A 127 -53.83 32.03 -9.26
CA ALA A 127 -54.44 31.62 -10.53
C ALA A 127 -55.89 32.18 -10.61
N PRO A 128 -56.59 32.15 -11.76
CA PRO A 128 -56.16 31.97 -13.15
C PRO A 128 -56.56 33.18 -14.03
N PHE A 129 -56.28 33.15 -15.35
CA PHE A 129 -57.14 33.81 -16.36
C PHE A 129 -57.09 33.05 -17.71
N ALA A 130 -57.99 33.41 -18.64
CA ALA A 130 -58.56 32.49 -19.62
C ALA A 130 -57.97 32.56 -21.06
N SER A 131 -58.40 31.61 -21.88
CA SER A 131 -57.98 31.33 -23.26
C SER A 131 -58.17 32.48 -24.26
N ALA A 132 -57.27 32.55 -25.26
CA ALA A 132 -57.48 33.29 -26.52
C ALA A 132 -56.91 32.52 -27.73
N THR A 133 -57.57 32.68 -28.88
CA THR A 133 -57.41 31.89 -30.12
C THR A 133 -56.07 32.12 -30.85
N ALA A 134 -55.58 31.09 -31.57
CA ALA A 134 -54.35 31.14 -32.36
C ALA A 134 -54.54 31.76 -33.77
N PRO A 135 -53.52 32.49 -34.30
CA PRO A 135 -53.40 32.84 -35.73
C PRO A 135 -52.77 31.69 -36.55
N PRO A 136 -52.84 31.71 -37.90
CA PRO A 136 -52.51 30.57 -38.75
C PRO A 136 -51.00 30.36 -39.00
N ALA A 137 -50.64 29.16 -39.45
CA ALA A 137 -49.27 28.74 -39.73
C ALA A 137 -48.81 29.01 -41.17
N GLU A 138 -47.53 29.34 -41.34
CA GLU A 138 -46.84 29.35 -42.63
C GLU A 138 -46.33 27.93 -43.02
N PRO A 139 -46.27 27.59 -44.32
CA PRO A 139 -45.98 26.24 -44.77
C PRO A 139 -44.50 25.86 -44.62
N ARG A 140 -44.23 24.82 -43.80
CA ARG A 140 -42.89 24.22 -43.70
C ARG A 140 -42.54 23.41 -44.96
N VAL A 141 -41.40 23.72 -45.58
CA VAL A 141 -40.81 22.93 -46.67
C VAL A 141 -40.35 21.56 -46.13
N PRO A 142 -40.54 20.44 -46.85
CA PRO A 142 -40.07 19.13 -46.39
C PRO A 142 -38.54 19.05 -46.37
N ALA A 143 -37.97 18.72 -45.21
CA ALA A 143 -36.54 18.44 -45.09
C ALA A 143 -36.18 17.12 -45.80
N GLN A 144 -35.04 17.09 -46.50
CA GLN A 144 -34.61 15.93 -47.26
C GLN A 144 -34.06 14.82 -46.34
N ARG A 145 -34.32 13.57 -46.74
CA ARG A 145 -33.86 12.35 -46.05
C ARG A 145 -32.34 12.16 -46.27
N PRO A 146 -31.51 12.04 -45.21
CA PRO A 146 -30.10 11.68 -45.37
C PRO A 146 -29.91 10.32 -46.02
N ALA A 147 -28.84 10.17 -46.80
CA ALA A 147 -28.41 8.90 -47.38
C ALA A 147 -27.86 7.94 -46.29
N PRO A 148 -27.91 6.61 -46.50
CA PRO A 148 -27.35 5.66 -45.55
C PRO A 148 -25.83 5.80 -45.44
N VAL A 149 -25.33 5.90 -44.21
CA VAL A 149 -23.88 5.90 -43.92
C VAL A 149 -23.36 4.48 -44.07
N SER A 150 -22.27 4.31 -44.82
CA SER A 150 -21.62 3.01 -45.02
C SER A 150 -20.96 2.51 -43.74
N SER A 151 -21.04 1.21 -43.48
CA SER A 151 -20.39 0.56 -42.33
C SER A 151 -18.87 0.79 -42.34
N PRO A 152 -18.22 1.00 -41.18
CA PRO A 152 -16.77 1.06 -41.11
C PRO A 152 -16.17 -0.30 -41.50
N GLY A 153 -15.18 -0.27 -42.40
CA GLY A 153 -14.32 -1.43 -42.67
C GLY A 153 -13.41 -1.73 -41.48
N PRO A 154 -12.72 -2.89 -41.47
CA PRO A 154 -11.75 -3.21 -40.43
C PRO A 154 -10.69 -2.10 -40.31
N ALA A 155 -10.35 -1.73 -39.08
CA ALA A 155 -9.41 -0.66 -38.82
C ALA A 155 -8.07 -0.94 -39.51
N ARG A 156 -7.63 0.01 -40.34
CA ARG A 156 -6.24 0.01 -40.81
C ARG A 156 -5.35 0.27 -39.61
N SER A 157 -4.29 -0.52 -39.47
CA SER A 157 -3.17 -0.21 -38.58
C SER A 157 -2.73 1.24 -38.81
N ALA A 158 -2.36 1.94 -37.74
CA ALA A 158 -1.60 3.18 -37.88
C ALA A 158 -0.34 2.89 -38.72
N PRO A 159 0.14 3.85 -39.55
CA PRO A 159 1.42 3.67 -40.23
C PRO A 159 2.54 3.55 -39.19
N ASP A 160 3.48 2.65 -39.43
CA ASP A 160 4.71 2.57 -38.64
C ASP A 160 5.47 3.90 -38.81
N THR A 161 5.43 4.76 -37.80
CA THR A 161 6.20 6.01 -37.78
C THR A 161 7.69 5.67 -37.79
N GLU A 162 8.44 6.20 -38.75
CA GLU A 162 9.89 5.97 -38.80
C GLU A 162 10.55 6.46 -37.51
N ALA A 163 11.39 5.59 -36.94
CA ALA A 163 12.14 5.83 -35.72
C ALA A 163 12.93 7.16 -35.77
N SER A 164 12.79 7.98 -34.74
CA SER A 164 13.61 9.18 -34.63
C SER A 164 15.11 8.82 -34.49
N PRO A 165 16.06 9.65 -34.97
CA PRO A 165 17.49 9.34 -34.90
C PRO A 165 17.98 9.02 -33.48
N ASP A 166 17.54 9.81 -32.50
CA ASP A 166 17.85 9.61 -31.08
C ASP A 166 17.29 8.27 -30.58
N ALA A 167 16.09 7.88 -31.00
CA ALA A 167 15.49 6.59 -30.65
C ALA A 167 16.16 5.38 -31.32
N VAL A 168 16.78 5.54 -32.49
CA VAL A 168 17.65 4.50 -33.09
C VAL A 168 18.92 4.32 -32.24
N LEU A 169 19.59 5.42 -31.88
CA LEU A 169 20.79 5.41 -31.05
C LEU A 169 20.53 4.83 -29.66
N ILE A 170 19.42 5.22 -29.02
CA ILE A 170 19.05 4.79 -27.67
C ILE A 170 18.64 3.32 -27.65
N ARG A 171 17.84 2.83 -28.61
CA ARG A 171 17.54 1.38 -28.70
C ARG A 171 18.79 0.54 -29.01
N ARG A 172 19.73 1.06 -29.81
CA ARG A 172 21.05 0.41 -30.04
C ARG A 172 21.86 0.31 -28.75
N ALA A 173 21.93 1.36 -27.94
CA ALA A 173 22.58 1.33 -26.64
C ALA A 173 21.91 0.34 -25.67
N MET A 174 20.57 0.37 -25.59
CA MET A 174 19.81 -0.50 -24.68
C MET A 174 19.93 -1.99 -25.05
N ALA A 175 20.18 -2.34 -26.32
CA ALA A 175 20.48 -3.70 -26.73
C ALA A 175 21.81 -4.24 -26.15
N GLU A 176 22.85 -3.41 -26.04
CA GLU A 176 24.12 -3.78 -25.39
C GLU A 176 24.01 -3.78 -23.85
N ILE A 177 23.19 -2.87 -23.30
CA ILE A 177 22.96 -2.75 -21.84
C ILE A 177 22.12 -3.89 -21.27
N THR A 178 21.08 -4.34 -21.97
CA THR A 178 20.08 -5.28 -21.41
C THR A 178 20.70 -6.57 -20.82
N PRO A 179 21.67 -7.25 -21.47
CA PRO A 179 22.34 -8.43 -20.92
C PRO A 179 23.24 -8.17 -19.68
N VAL A 180 23.52 -6.90 -19.35
CA VAL A 180 24.42 -6.50 -18.25
C VAL A 180 23.76 -5.49 -17.30
N ALA A 181 22.45 -5.31 -17.39
CA ALA A 181 21.71 -4.21 -16.77
C ALA A 181 21.97 -4.04 -15.26
N ASP A 182 21.98 -5.12 -14.48
CA ASP A 182 22.26 -5.09 -13.03
C ASP A 182 23.62 -4.47 -12.71
N LYS A 183 24.62 -4.64 -13.58
CA LYS A 183 25.96 -4.05 -13.45
C LYS A 183 25.92 -2.56 -13.75
N VAL A 184 25.17 -2.14 -14.77
CA VAL A 184 24.98 -0.72 -15.12
C VAL A 184 24.28 0.00 -13.97
N THR A 185 23.16 -0.53 -13.48
CA THR A 185 22.38 0.06 -12.39
C THR A 185 23.15 0.05 -11.06
N SER A 186 23.92 -1.00 -10.76
CA SER A 186 24.79 -1.03 -9.58
C SER A 186 25.94 -0.03 -9.67
N TYR A 187 26.54 0.14 -10.84
CA TYR A 187 27.60 1.12 -11.08
C TYR A 187 27.07 2.56 -11.05
N PHE A 188 25.88 2.82 -11.60
CA PHE A 188 25.17 4.10 -11.50
C PHE A 188 25.01 4.52 -10.04
N TYR A 189 24.43 3.66 -9.18
CA TYR A 189 24.23 4.01 -7.76
C TYR A 189 25.55 4.17 -7.00
N ALA A 190 26.57 3.37 -7.33
CA ALA A 190 27.91 3.56 -6.76
C ALA A 190 28.52 4.90 -7.16
N LEU A 191 28.40 5.30 -8.43
CA LEU A 191 28.90 6.57 -8.96
C LEU A 191 28.15 7.76 -8.34
N LEU A 192 26.82 7.67 -8.26
CA LEU A 192 25.94 8.68 -7.67
C LEU A 192 26.30 8.96 -6.20
N PHE A 193 26.42 7.92 -5.37
CA PHE A 193 26.70 8.10 -3.93
C PHE A 193 28.18 8.41 -3.64
N VAL A 194 29.10 8.20 -4.59
CA VAL A 194 30.50 8.63 -4.47
C VAL A 194 30.67 10.11 -4.90
N ARG A 195 29.96 10.57 -5.93
CA ARG A 195 30.02 11.97 -6.40
C ARG A 195 29.11 12.92 -5.63
N HIS A 196 27.93 12.44 -5.20
CA HIS A 196 26.86 13.24 -4.60
C HIS A 196 26.31 12.54 -3.33
N PRO A 197 27.11 12.42 -2.26
CA PRO A 197 26.76 11.64 -1.07
C PRO A 197 25.47 12.11 -0.38
N ASP A 198 25.15 13.41 -0.43
CA ASP A 198 23.95 13.99 0.20
C ASP A 198 22.64 13.41 -0.37
N LEU A 199 22.63 13.05 -1.66
CA LEU A 199 21.49 12.42 -2.33
C LEU A 199 21.17 11.02 -1.75
N ARG A 200 22.08 10.39 -0.99
CA ARG A 200 21.85 9.10 -0.35
C ARG A 200 20.63 9.11 0.58
N SER A 201 20.29 10.27 1.14
CA SER A 201 19.14 10.51 2.03
C SER A 201 17.76 10.36 1.34
N LEU A 202 17.72 10.40 0.02
CA LEU A 202 16.49 10.28 -0.77
C LEU A 202 16.09 8.81 -1.01
N PHE A 203 17.04 7.87 -0.87
CA PHE A 203 16.87 6.46 -1.23
C PHE A 203 16.74 5.56 0.01
N PRO A 204 16.00 4.44 -0.07
CA PRO A 204 15.87 3.48 1.03
C PRO A 204 17.21 2.88 1.47
N ALA A 205 17.26 2.30 2.68
CA ALA A 205 18.47 1.68 3.21
C ALA A 205 18.91 0.46 2.35
N ALA A 206 17.97 -0.44 2.06
CA ALA A 206 18.12 -1.54 1.11
C ALA A 206 17.73 -1.08 -0.31
N MET A 207 18.52 -1.47 -1.32
CA MET A 207 18.48 -0.88 -2.66
C MET A 207 17.99 -1.82 -3.77
N ASP A 208 17.77 -3.10 -3.50
CA ASP A 208 17.64 -4.11 -4.57
C ASP A 208 16.38 -3.89 -5.42
N THR A 209 15.21 -3.79 -4.80
CA THR A 209 13.97 -3.40 -5.49
C THR A 209 14.07 -2.02 -6.16
N GLN A 210 14.92 -1.12 -5.66
CA GLN A 210 15.14 0.20 -6.24
C GLN A 210 16.03 0.15 -7.50
N ARG A 211 16.92 -0.83 -7.62
CA ARG A 211 17.67 -1.13 -8.85
C ARG A 211 16.72 -1.65 -9.94
N ASP A 212 15.89 -2.64 -9.61
CA ASP A 212 14.90 -3.22 -10.53
C ASP A 212 13.97 -2.14 -11.12
N ARG A 213 13.53 -1.20 -10.27
CA ARG A 213 12.66 -0.08 -10.64
C ARG A 213 13.32 0.87 -11.64
N LEU A 214 14.56 1.30 -11.38
CA LEU A 214 15.27 2.19 -12.30
C LEU A 214 15.50 1.52 -13.66
N LEU A 215 15.88 0.24 -13.66
CA LEU A 215 16.04 -0.52 -14.91
C LEU A 215 14.73 -0.57 -15.71
N ARG A 216 13.60 -0.91 -15.06
CA ARG A 216 12.29 -0.95 -15.73
C ARG A 216 11.90 0.41 -16.29
N ALA A 217 12.07 1.49 -15.53
CA ALA A 217 11.76 2.84 -15.99
C ALA A 217 12.60 3.26 -17.22
N LEU A 218 13.90 2.90 -17.24
CA LEU A 218 14.77 3.16 -18.40
C LEU A 218 14.37 2.33 -19.63
N LEU A 219 13.99 1.06 -19.44
CA LEU A 219 13.49 0.19 -20.52
C LEU A 219 12.17 0.72 -21.10
N THR A 220 11.19 1.03 -20.25
CA THR A 220 9.89 1.58 -20.67
C THR A 220 10.06 2.93 -21.40
N ALA A 221 10.94 3.81 -20.91
CA ALA A 221 11.23 5.08 -21.57
C ALA A 221 11.91 4.89 -22.94
N ALA A 222 12.83 3.92 -23.08
CA ALA A 222 13.49 3.61 -24.35
C ALA A 222 12.60 2.85 -25.35
N GLU A 223 11.59 2.14 -24.87
CA GLU A 223 10.54 1.50 -25.67
C GLU A 223 9.55 2.53 -26.23
N HIS A 224 9.11 3.48 -25.39
CA HIS A 224 8.09 4.48 -25.72
C HIS A 224 8.65 5.80 -26.27
N ILE A 225 9.95 5.88 -26.58
CA ILE A 225 10.64 7.12 -26.96
C ILE A 225 10.08 7.84 -28.19
N ASP A 226 9.54 7.10 -29.17
CA ASP A 226 8.84 7.68 -30.34
C ASP A 226 7.32 7.86 -30.10
N ASN A 227 6.78 7.34 -28.99
CA ASN A 227 5.38 7.43 -28.59
C ASN A 227 5.19 8.53 -27.53
N THR A 228 5.35 9.77 -27.98
CA THR A 228 5.46 10.97 -27.12
C THR A 228 4.33 11.09 -26.10
N ASP A 229 3.07 10.89 -26.48
CA ASP A 229 1.93 11.14 -25.58
C ASP A 229 1.92 10.16 -24.39
N VAL A 230 2.07 8.85 -24.66
CA VAL A 230 2.14 7.81 -23.62
C VAL A 230 3.37 7.99 -22.74
N LEU A 231 4.51 8.36 -23.33
CA LEU A 231 5.74 8.61 -22.57
C LEU A 231 5.60 9.86 -21.69
N VAL A 232 5.02 10.95 -22.19
CA VAL A 232 4.78 12.18 -21.42
C VAL A 232 3.86 11.91 -20.24
N ASP A 233 2.74 11.21 -20.43
CA ASP A 233 1.83 10.88 -19.32
C ASP A 233 2.50 9.97 -18.28
N TYR A 234 3.29 8.98 -18.70
CA TYR A 234 4.10 8.16 -17.80
C TYR A 234 5.10 9.00 -16.98
N LEU A 235 5.86 9.88 -17.65
CA LEU A 235 6.87 10.73 -17.01
C LEU A 235 6.25 11.80 -16.10
N GLN A 236 5.11 12.36 -16.46
CA GLN A 236 4.37 13.26 -15.60
C GLN A 236 3.93 12.56 -14.29
N ASN A 237 3.42 11.33 -14.39
CA ASN A 237 3.05 10.53 -13.23
C ASN A 237 4.28 10.17 -12.38
N LEU A 238 5.41 9.82 -13.01
CA LEU A 238 6.68 9.56 -12.33
C LEU A 238 7.23 10.80 -11.62
N GLY A 239 7.13 11.99 -12.24
CA GLY A 239 7.52 13.27 -11.65
C GLY A 239 6.69 13.63 -10.40
N ARG A 240 5.36 13.46 -10.47
CA ARG A 240 4.47 13.56 -9.30
C ARG A 240 4.83 12.53 -8.22
N GLY A 241 5.01 11.27 -8.62
CA GLY A 241 5.41 10.17 -7.73
C GLY A 241 6.74 10.43 -7.01
N HIS A 242 7.70 11.07 -7.68
CA HIS A 242 9.01 11.43 -7.11
C HIS A 242 8.94 12.46 -5.97
N ARG A 243 7.88 13.29 -5.88
CA ARG A 243 7.74 14.32 -4.83
C ARG A 243 7.83 13.72 -3.42
N LYS A 244 7.19 12.56 -3.18
CA LYS A 244 7.12 11.91 -1.86
C LYS A 244 8.48 11.54 -1.25
N TYR A 245 9.51 11.33 -2.09
CA TYR A 245 10.88 11.04 -1.64
C TYR A 245 11.69 12.30 -1.27
N GLY A 246 11.19 13.50 -1.59
CA GLY A 246 11.91 14.78 -1.44
C GLY A 246 12.75 15.18 -2.67
N THR A 247 12.45 14.63 -3.84
CA THR A 247 13.17 14.96 -5.09
C THR A 247 12.89 16.40 -5.53
N ARG A 248 13.96 17.16 -5.82
CA ARG A 248 13.94 18.57 -6.25
C ARG A 248 14.63 18.71 -7.61
N ALA A 249 14.36 19.79 -8.34
CA ALA A 249 14.96 20.06 -9.65
C ALA A 249 16.51 20.00 -9.62
N GLU A 250 17.13 20.52 -8.56
CA GLU A 250 18.59 20.50 -8.35
C GLU A 250 19.22 19.10 -8.26
N HIS A 251 18.44 18.04 -8.04
CA HIS A 251 18.95 16.67 -7.95
C HIS A 251 19.13 16.01 -9.33
N TYR A 252 18.39 16.45 -10.36
CA TYR A 252 18.37 15.80 -11.68
C TYR A 252 19.72 15.88 -12.43
N PRO A 253 20.46 17.01 -12.46
CA PRO A 253 21.75 17.07 -13.16
C PRO A 253 22.77 16.01 -12.68
N ALA A 254 22.86 15.81 -11.35
CA ALA A 254 23.71 14.79 -10.74
C ALA A 254 23.31 13.35 -11.12
N VAL A 255 22.00 13.09 -11.20
CA VAL A 255 21.46 11.80 -11.67
C VAL A 255 21.77 11.60 -13.16
N GLY A 256 21.59 12.62 -14.00
CA GLY A 256 21.92 12.56 -15.43
C GLY A 256 23.39 12.28 -15.69
N GLU A 257 24.30 13.02 -15.04
CA GLU A 257 25.75 12.83 -15.14
C GLU A 257 26.15 11.39 -14.77
N CYS A 258 25.66 10.88 -13.63
CA CYS A 258 25.99 9.55 -13.16
C CYS A 258 25.35 8.44 -14.01
N LEU A 259 24.15 8.68 -14.58
CA LEU A 259 23.48 7.74 -15.47
C LEU A 259 24.23 7.62 -16.80
N ILE A 260 24.48 8.75 -17.47
CA ILE A 260 25.18 8.77 -18.76
C ILE A 260 26.61 8.22 -18.61
N GLY A 261 27.30 8.55 -17.52
CA GLY A 261 28.60 7.97 -17.15
C GLY A 261 28.58 6.47 -16.76
N ALA A 262 27.41 5.88 -16.53
CA ALA A 262 27.23 4.44 -16.40
C ALA A 262 26.89 3.78 -17.75
N LEU A 263 26.03 4.41 -18.56
CA LEU A 263 25.68 3.94 -19.90
C LEU A 263 26.93 3.87 -20.80
N SER A 264 27.71 4.94 -20.87
CA SER A 264 28.94 5.01 -21.70
C SER A 264 29.99 3.96 -21.34
N LYS A 265 30.04 3.54 -20.08
CA LYS A 265 30.98 2.50 -19.61
C LYS A 265 30.58 1.09 -20.05
N TYR A 266 29.29 0.82 -20.21
CA TYR A 266 28.76 -0.53 -20.45
C TYR A 266 28.17 -0.74 -21.86
N ALA A 267 27.91 0.33 -22.60
CA ALA A 267 27.57 0.31 -24.03
C ALA A 267 28.79 0.67 -24.92
N ALA A 268 30.00 0.40 -24.44
CA ALA A 268 31.26 0.84 -25.05
C ALA A 268 31.55 0.23 -26.44
N GLY A 269 30.82 -0.81 -26.87
CA GLY A 269 30.85 -1.32 -28.24
C GLY A 269 30.09 -0.47 -29.26
N VAL A 270 29.20 0.42 -28.79
CA VAL A 270 28.37 1.30 -29.64
C VAL A 270 28.42 2.79 -29.27
N TRP A 271 29.07 3.16 -28.15
CA TRP A 271 29.11 4.53 -27.67
C TRP A 271 30.03 5.44 -28.49
N ASP A 272 29.46 6.51 -29.02
CA ASP A 272 30.15 7.60 -29.71
C ASP A 272 29.58 8.97 -29.29
N ALA A 273 30.14 10.06 -29.83
CA ALA A 273 29.74 11.42 -29.48
C ALA A 273 28.31 11.78 -29.93
N GLU A 274 27.76 11.10 -30.94
CA GLU A 274 26.38 11.32 -31.39
C GLU A 274 25.39 10.61 -30.47
N MET A 275 25.72 9.38 -30.07
CA MET A 275 24.98 8.62 -29.05
C MET A 275 25.00 9.31 -27.68
N GLU A 276 26.14 9.85 -27.26
CA GLU A 276 26.23 10.64 -26.01
C GLU A 276 25.34 11.88 -26.08
N ALA A 277 25.39 12.62 -27.20
CA ALA A 277 24.54 13.80 -27.40
C ALA A 277 23.04 13.45 -27.45
N ALA A 278 22.66 12.29 -28.00
CA ALA A 278 21.28 11.78 -27.97
C ALA A 278 20.83 11.46 -26.54
N TRP A 279 21.63 10.73 -25.76
CA TRP A 279 21.33 10.45 -24.35
C TRP A 279 21.24 11.72 -23.49
N VAL A 280 22.09 12.72 -23.74
CA VAL A 280 21.98 14.05 -23.10
C VAL A 280 20.64 14.72 -23.45
N ARG A 281 20.27 14.79 -24.74
CA ARG A 281 18.99 15.37 -25.18
C ARG A 281 17.79 14.67 -24.53
N THR A 282 17.72 13.33 -24.63
CA THR A 282 16.62 12.55 -24.09
C THR A 282 16.55 12.65 -22.56
N TYR A 283 17.69 12.62 -21.85
CA TYR A 283 17.69 12.83 -20.39
C TYR A 283 17.19 14.23 -20.02
N THR A 284 17.59 15.28 -20.75
CA THR A 284 17.08 16.64 -20.52
C THR A 284 15.57 16.73 -20.73
N THR A 285 15.04 16.17 -21.81
CA THR A 285 13.57 16.12 -22.05
C THR A 285 12.84 15.35 -20.95
N ILE A 286 13.33 14.16 -20.58
CA ILE A 286 12.75 13.32 -19.53
C ILE A 286 12.70 14.06 -18.19
N SER A 287 13.84 14.60 -17.75
CA SER A 287 13.94 15.30 -16.48
C SER A 287 13.12 16.59 -16.45
N GLN A 288 13.06 17.34 -17.54
CA GLN A 288 12.23 18.55 -17.63
C GLN A 288 10.73 18.23 -17.48
N VAL A 289 10.20 17.23 -18.20
CA VAL A 289 8.79 16.80 -18.07
C VAL A 289 8.47 16.38 -16.63
N MET A 290 9.39 15.66 -15.97
CA MET A 290 9.22 15.25 -14.58
C MET A 290 9.26 16.41 -13.58
N ILE A 291 10.13 17.41 -13.82
CA ILE A 291 10.26 18.62 -13.00
C ILE A 291 9.01 19.50 -13.13
N ASP A 292 8.55 19.77 -14.35
CA ASP A 292 7.37 20.61 -14.59
C ASP A 292 6.09 19.96 -14.05
N ALA A 293 5.95 18.65 -14.20
CA ALA A 293 4.85 17.90 -13.60
C ALA A 293 4.85 17.96 -12.07
N ALA A 294 6.03 17.89 -11.43
CA ALA A 294 6.17 18.00 -9.98
C ALA A 294 5.86 19.42 -9.47
N ALA A 295 6.34 20.45 -10.17
CA ALA A 295 6.10 21.86 -9.82
C ALA A 295 4.62 22.26 -10.01
N ALA A 296 3.98 21.82 -11.10
CA ALA A 296 2.55 22.06 -11.33
C ALA A 296 1.63 21.35 -10.32
N ASP A 297 2.10 20.25 -9.73
CA ASP A 297 1.42 19.49 -8.69
C ASP A 297 1.63 20.10 -7.28
N GLU A 298 2.80 20.71 -7.04
CA GLU A 298 3.11 21.44 -5.81
C GLU A 298 2.22 22.66 -5.57
N LEU A 299 1.68 23.27 -6.64
CA LEU A 299 0.67 24.32 -6.55
C LEU A 299 -0.72 23.82 -6.08
N ARG A 300 -0.93 22.50 -5.98
CA ARG A 300 -2.23 21.89 -5.61
C ARG A 300 -2.20 21.12 -4.30
N ALA A 301 -1.10 20.42 -4.04
CA ALA A 301 -0.98 19.48 -2.92
C ALA A 301 0.45 19.44 -2.35
N PRO A 302 0.63 19.15 -1.05
CA PRO A 302 1.94 18.86 -0.50
C PRO A 302 2.52 17.56 -1.09
N ALA A 303 3.82 17.33 -0.92
CA ALA A 303 4.46 16.07 -1.33
C ALA A 303 3.99 14.85 -0.51
N TRP A 304 3.50 15.12 0.71
CA TRP A 304 2.94 14.16 1.67
C TRP A 304 2.24 14.95 2.81
N TRP A 305 1.44 14.25 3.61
CA TRP A 305 0.86 14.70 4.88
C TRP A 305 1.58 13.99 6.02
N TYR A 306 1.77 14.64 7.19
CA TYR A 306 2.03 13.87 8.41
C TYR A 306 0.71 13.32 8.95
N ALA A 307 0.74 12.15 9.58
CA ALA A 307 -0.39 11.66 10.34
C ALA A 307 0.07 11.00 11.65
N GLU A 308 -0.58 11.38 12.74
CA GLU A 308 -0.40 10.78 14.07
C GLU A 308 -1.25 9.50 14.15
N ILE A 309 -0.66 8.38 14.57
CA ILE A 309 -1.44 7.19 14.93
C ILE A 309 -2.25 7.49 16.20
N VAL A 310 -3.58 7.35 16.15
CA VAL A 310 -4.48 7.65 17.27
C VAL A 310 -5.07 6.39 17.92
N THR A 311 -5.31 5.32 17.14
CA THR A 311 -5.63 3.98 17.68
C THR A 311 -4.82 2.90 16.96
N HIS A 312 -4.58 1.80 17.67
CA HIS A 312 -3.91 0.61 17.16
C HIS A 312 -4.62 -0.61 17.74
N ASP A 313 -5.48 -1.22 16.92
CA ASP A 313 -6.40 -2.27 17.34
C ASP A 313 -6.00 -3.60 16.68
N LEU A 314 -5.22 -4.41 17.41
CA LEU A 314 -4.80 -5.74 16.96
C LEU A 314 -6.02 -6.69 16.93
N ARG A 315 -6.43 -7.12 15.74
CA ARG A 315 -7.63 -7.96 15.51
C ARG A 315 -7.31 -9.45 15.44
N THR A 316 -6.16 -9.79 14.89
CA THR A 316 -5.57 -11.15 14.91
C THR A 316 -4.07 -11.01 15.24
N PRO A 317 -3.34 -12.10 15.52
CA PRO A 317 -1.90 -12.03 15.72
C PRO A 317 -1.13 -11.41 14.54
N ASP A 318 -1.71 -11.38 13.34
CA ASP A 318 -1.12 -10.87 12.10
C ASP A 318 -1.89 -9.71 11.44
N VAL A 319 -3.00 -9.22 12.01
CA VAL A 319 -3.81 -8.11 11.45
C VAL A 319 -4.09 -7.05 12.51
N ALA A 320 -3.77 -5.80 12.21
CA ALA A 320 -4.14 -4.63 13.00
C ALA A 320 -4.99 -3.64 12.19
N VAL A 321 -5.93 -2.98 12.85
CA VAL A 321 -6.55 -1.74 12.35
C VAL A 321 -5.79 -0.56 12.97
N VAL A 322 -5.30 0.33 12.12
CA VAL A 322 -4.54 1.52 12.51
C VAL A 322 -5.34 2.74 12.09
N THR A 323 -5.78 3.53 13.07
CA THR A 323 -6.45 4.81 12.82
C THR A 323 -5.45 5.94 12.98
N VAL A 324 -5.42 6.87 12.03
CA VAL A 324 -4.51 8.02 12.04
C VAL A 324 -5.26 9.35 11.88
N ARG A 325 -4.69 10.41 12.44
CA ARG A 325 -5.14 11.80 12.28
C ARG A 325 -4.11 12.57 11.43
N PRO A 326 -4.45 12.98 10.20
CA PRO A 326 -3.62 13.89 9.41
C PRO A 326 -3.37 15.24 10.10
N ASP A 327 -2.25 15.88 9.77
CA ASP A 327 -1.87 17.22 10.24
C ASP A 327 -2.70 18.37 9.62
N GLN A 328 -3.32 18.10 8.48
CA GLN A 328 -4.16 19.01 7.70
C GLN A 328 -5.19 18.19 6.87
N PRO A 329 -6.25 18.79 6.31
CA PRO A 329 -7.28 18.07 5.57
C PRO A 329 -6.72 17.15 4.47
N TYR A 330 -7.22 15.91 4.43
CA TYR A 330 -6.74 14.86 3.53
C TYR A 330 -7.84 14.51 2.50
N PRO A 331 -7.68 14.84 1.21
CA PRO A 331 -8.78 14.87 0.23
C PRO A 331 -8.98 13.51 -0.46
N PHE A 332 -9.39 12.48 0.27
CA PHE A 332 -9.66 11.14 -0.26
C PHE A 332 -11.13 10.87 -0.57
N LEU A 333 -11.37 9.86 -1.42
CA LEU A 333 -12.69 9.25 -1.65
C LEU A 333 -12.70 7.80 -1.18
N ALA A 334 -13.90 7.26 -0.90
CA ALA A 334 -14.05 5.87 -0.52
C ALA A 334 -13.55 4.90 -1.60
N GLY A 335 -12.99 3.75 -1.17
CA GLY A 335 -12.38 2.76 -2.05
C GLY A 335 -10.92 3.04 -2.45
N GLN A 336 -10.47 4.30 -2.38
CA GLN A 336 -9.09 4.70 -2.70
C GLN A 336 -8.04 4.18 -1.71
N TYR A 337 -6.77 4.41 -2.04
CA TYR A 337 -5.60 4.10 -1.21
C TYR A 337 -4.61 5.27 -1.14
N THR A 338 -3.61 5.16 -0.26
CA THR A 338 -2.44 6.05 -0.25
C THR A 338 -1.15 5.27 0.02
N SER A 339 -0.02 5.79 -0.43
CA SER A 339 1.31 5.30 -0.05
C SER A 339 1.67 5.80 1.37
N LEU A 340 2.03 4.90 2.27
CA LEU A 340 2.43 5.20 3.65
C LEU A 340 3.93 4.93 3.87
N GLU A 341 4.66 5.89 4.45
CA GLU A 341 6.04 5.76 4.95
C GLU A 341 6.01 5.71 6.49
N THR A 342 6.77 4.78 7.08
CA THR A 342 6.86 4.64 8.55
C THR A 342 8.20 5.18 9.06
N PRO A 343 8.28 5.74 10.28
CA PRO A 343 9.49 6.37 10.80
C PRO A 343 10.64 5.36 11.03
N TRP A 344 10.35 4.07 11.05
CA TRP A 344 11.34 3.00 11.22
C TRP A 344 11.91 2.47 9.90
N TRP A 345 11.25 2.75 8.78
CA TRP A 345 11.63 2.30 7.44
C TRP A 345 11.50 3.46 6.43
N PRO A 346 12.33 4.53 6.58
CA PRO A 346 12.28 5.69 5.71
C PRO A 346 12.56 5.32 4.26
N ARG A 347 11.89 6.05 3.35
CA ARG A 347 11.85 5.87 1.88
C ARG A 347 11.27 4.54 1.40
N ILE A 348 10.75 3.71 2.30
CA ILE A 348 10.10 2.44 1.97
C ILE A 348 8.58 2.62 2.08
N TRP A 349 8.00 3.17 1.02
CA TRP A 349 6.56 3.41 0.90
C TRP A 349 5.79 2.12 0.60
N ARG A 350 4.60 1.91 1.19
CA ARG A 350 3.66 0.83 0.85
C ARG A 350 2.23 1.34 0.81
N HIS A 351 1.42 0.86 -0.12
CA HIS A 351 0.04 1.30 -0.26
C HIS A 351 -0.90 0.62 0.72
N TYR A 352 -1.83 1.40 1.27
CA TYR A 352 -2.93 0.92 2.10
C TYR A 352 -4.23 1.63 1.69
N SER A 353 -5.27 0.85 1.43
CA SER A 353 -6.62 1.35 1.15
C SER A 353 -7.27 1.93 2.39
N PHE A 354 -8.06 2.99 2.22
CA PHE A 354 -8.87 3.55 3.30
C PHE A 354 -9.97 2.57 3.68
N ALA A 355 -10.21 2.43 4.99
CA ALA A 355 -11.14 1.46 5.57
C ALA A 355 -12.43 2.08 6.12
N SER A 356 -12.76 3.30 5.67
CA SER A 356 -13.94 4.07 6.01
C SER A 356 -14.26 5.08 4.90
N ALA A 357 -15.49 5.61 4.88
CA ALA A 357 -15.81 6.81 4.09
C ALA A 357 -15.10 8.08 4.65
N PRO A 358 -15.08 9.20 3.91
CA PRO A 358 -14.53 10.49 4.38
C PRO A 358 -15.39 11.13 5.48
N ARG A 359 -14.90 11.11 6.73
CA ARG A 359 -15.63 11.55 7.92
C ARG A 359 -15.30 12.97 8.36
N SER A 360 -16.25 13.59 9.07
CA SER A 360 -16.12 14.95 9.63
C SER A 360 -15.12 15.08 10.80
N ASP A 361 -14.64 13.96 11.36
CA ASP A 361 -13.53 13.93 12.33
C ASP A 361 -12.14 13.96 11.66
N GLY A 362 -12.08 13.81 10.33
CA GLY A 362 -10.84 13.76 9.55
C GLY A 362 -9.99 12.51 9.77
N LEU A 363 -10.49 11.49 10.48
CA LEU A 363 -9.72 10.29 10.81
C LEU A 363 -9.67 9.30 9.64
N LEU A 364 -8.49 8.76 9.38
CA LEU A 364 -8.23 7.77 8.33
C LEU A 364 -7.95 6.41 8.97
N SER A 365 -8.66 5.37 8.55
CA SER A 365 -8.45 4.00 9.05
C SER A 365 -7.79 3.12 7.99
N PHE A 366 -6.81 2.31 8.39
CA PHE A 366 -6.14 1.32 7.53
C PHE A 366 -6.19 -0.07 8.16
N HIS A 367 -6.53 -1.10 7.38
CA HIS A 367 -6.44 -2.50 7.83
C HIS A 367 -5.15 -3.13 7.29
N VAL A 368 -4.24 -3.54 8.18
CA VAL A 368 -2.88 -3.98 7.83
C VAL A 368 -2.66 -5.44 8.23
N LYS A 369 -2.36 -6.32 7.26
CA LYS A 369 -1.88 -7.69 7.53
C LYS A 369 -0.34 -7.74 7.47
N ALA A 370 0.27 -8.31 8.49
CA ALA A 370 1.71 -8.59 8.53
C ALA A 370 2.04 -9.63 7.45
N VAL A 371 3.05 -9.33 6.63
CA VAL A 371 3.53 -10.23 5.58
C VAL A 371 4.88 -10.79 6.02
N PRO A 372 5.17 -12.09 5.89
CA PRO A 372 6.49 -12.63 6.23
C PRO A 372 7.64 -11.82 5.60
N ALA A 373 8.62 -11.43 6.42
CA ALA A 373 9.73 -10.52 6.09
C ALA A 373 9.35 -9.09 5.60
N GLY A 374 8.07 -8.72 5.54
CA GLY A 374 7.60 -7.41 5.08
C GLY A 374 7.86 -6.28 6.08
N TRP A 375 8.90 -5.48 5.85
CA TRP A 375 9.38 -4.44 6.78
C TRP A 375 8.29 -3.50 7.32
N VAL A 376 7.53 -2.87 6.42
CA VAL A 376 6.50 -1.88 6.79
C VAL A 376 5.30 -2.51 7.48
N SER A 377 4.78 -3.63 6.97
CA SER A 377 3.58 -4.27 7.53
C SER A 377 3.84 -4.91 8.90
N ASN A 378 5.00 -5.54 9.13
CA ASN A 378 5.37 -6.02 10.47
C ASN A 378 5.55 -4.85 11.46
N ALA A 379 6.10 -3.72 11.01
CA ALA A 379 6.24 -2.56 11.88
C ALA A 379 4.88 -1.94 12.24
N LEU A 380 3.97 -1.80 11.27
CA LEU A 380 2.61 -1.33 11.52
C LEU A 380 1.79 -2.27 12.42
N VAL A 381 1.89 -3.60 12.26
CA VAL A 381 1.11 -4.55 13.08
C VAL A 381 1.70 -4.74 14.48
N HIS A 382 3.02 -4.87 14.63
CA HIS A 382 3.63 -5.26 15.91
C HIS A 382 4.30 -4.12 16.68
N ARG A 383 4.86 -3.12 15.98
CA ARG A 383 5.68 -2.05 16.59
C ARG A 383 4.93 -0.74 16.83
N ALA A 384 4.06 -0.34 15.92
CA ALA A 384 3.36 0.94 15.96
C ALA A 384 2.47 1.12 17.19
N ARG A 385 2.42 2.32 17.75
CA ARG A 385 1.62 2.71 18.92
C ARG A 385 0.96 4.08 18.67
N PRO A 386 -0.10 4.43 19.44
CA PRO A 386 -0.61 5.80 19.44
C PRO A 386 0.50 6.83 19.76
N GLY A 387 0.49 7.96 19.05
CA GLY A 387 1.53 9.00 19.11
C GLY A 387 2.71 8.82 18.14
N ASP A 388 2.85 7.68 17.46
CA ASP A 388 3.80 7.54 16.35
C ASP A 388 3.36 8.38 15.15
N ILE A 389 4.30 9.06 14.48
CA ILE A 389 4.03 9.85 13.26
C ILE A 389 4.43 9.05 12.01
N VAL A 390 3.48 8.84 11.11
CA VAL A 390 3.70 8.31 9.75
C VAL A 390 3.60 9.45 8.71
N ARG A 391 4.02 9.18 7.46
CA ARG A 391 3.69 10.05 6.33
C ARG A 391 2.75 9.34 5.35
N LEU A 392 1.81 10.10 4.79
CA LEU A 392 0.90 9.66 3.74
C LEU A 392 1.21 10.44 2.45
N GLY A 393 1.28 9.76 1.31
CA GLY A 393 1.34 10.42 -0.01
C GLY A 393 -0.02 11.00 -0.40
N PRO A 394 -0.18 11.51 -1.63
CA PRO A 394 -1.50 11.82 -2.17
C PRO A 394 -2.39 10.55 -2.26
N PRO A 395 -3.73 10.70 -2.21
CA PRO A 395 -4.64 9.60 -2.47
C PRO A 395 -4.59 9.18 -3.94
N ALA A 396 -4.80 7.89 -4.19
CA ALA A 396 -4.73 7.26 -5.50
C ALA A 396 -5.72 6.08 -5.59
N GLY A 397 -5.91 5.57 -6.81
CA GLY A 397 -6.86 4.51 -7.11
C GLY A 397 -8.20 5.02 -7.65
N SER A 398 -8.88 4.18 -8.41
CA SER A 398 -10.08 4.49 -9.21
C SER A 398 -11.31 3.69 -8.79
N MET A 399 -11.21 2.88 -7.74
CA MET A 399 -12.27 2.00 -7.24
C MET A 399 -13.35 2.74 -6.42
N THR A 400 -13.81 3.90 -6.89
CA THR A 400 -14.82 4.78 -6.27
C THR A 400 -16.24 4.49 -6.81
N VAL A 401 -17.29 4.77 -6.02
CA VAL A 401 -18.69 4.62 -6.48
C VAL A 401 -19.09 5.75 -7.43
N ASP A 402 -19.80 5.42 -8.52
CA ASP A 402 -20.53 6.41 -9.33
C ASP A 402 -21.97 6.57 -8.82
N HIS A 403 -22.16 7.57 -7.96
CA HIS A 403 -23.46 7.93 -7.39
C HIS A 403 -24.45 8.54 -8.39
N THR A 404 -24.06 8.79 -9.65
CA THR A 404 -24.97 9.30 -10.70
C THR A 404 -25.78 8.20 -11.39
N THR A 405 -25.46 6.93 -11.12
CA THR A 405 -26.17 5.75 -11.63
C THR A 405 -26.89 5.02 -10.50
N ASP A 406 -28.01 4.34 -10.79
CA ASP A 406 -28.74 3.51 -9.81
C ASP A 406 -28.23 2.05 -9.72
N SER A 407 -27.10 1.74 -10.35
CA SER A 407 -26.49 0.41 -10.38
C SER A 407 -26.29 -0.18 -8.97
N GLY A 408 -26.59 -1.47 -8.81
CA GLY A 408 -26.22 -2.22 -7.60
C GLY A 408 -24.70 -2.39 -7.50
N LEU A 409 -24.17 -2.65 -6.29
CA LEU A 409 -22.74 -2.92 -6.08
C LEU A 409 -22.51 -4.40 -5.73
N LEU A 410 -21.67 -5.07 -6.50
CA LEU A 410 -21.25 -6.45 -6.25
C LEU A 410 -19.79 -6.44 -5.76
N CYS A 411 -19.60 -6.61 -4.45
CA CYS A 411 -18.35 -6.33 -3.76
C CYS A 411 -17.63 -7.61 -3.32
N LEU A 412 -16.43 -7.87 -3.84
CA LEU A 412 -15.64 -9.07 -3.56
C LEU A 412 -14.40 -8.67 -2.73
N GLY A 413 -14.48 -8.84 -1.41
CA GLY A 413 -13.40 -8.51 -0.47
C GLY A 413 -12.63 -9.74 0.00
N GLY A 414 -11.30 -9.75 -0.13
CA GLY A 414 -10.44 -10.87 0.25
C GLY A 414 -9.45 -10.52 1.37
N GLY A 415 -9.58 -11.13 2.55
CA GLY A 415 -8.74 -10.81 3.71
C GLY A 415 -8.80 -9.32 4.07
N THR A 416 -7.68 -8.60 4.04
CA THR A 416 -7.66 -7.13 4.25
C THR A 416 -8.28 -6.32 3.11
N GLY A 417 -8.55 -6.93 1.96
CA GLY A 417 -9.32 -6.32 0.86
C GLY A 417 -10.77 -5.98 1.24
N ILE A 418 -11.26 -6.42 2.40
CA ILE A 418 -12.53 -5.93 2.96
C ILE A 418 -12.48 -4.43 3.33
N ALA A 419 -11.30 -3.84 3.56
CA ALA A 419 -11.15 -2.44 3.95
C ALA A 419 -11.77 -1.43 2.96
N PRO A 420 -11.36 -1.37 1.67
CA PRO A 420 -11.98 -0.47 0.71
C PRO A 420 -13.44 -0.84 0.42
N ILE A 421 -13.80 -2.13 0.47
CA ILE A 421 -15.19 -2.57 0.32
C ILE A 421 -16.08 -1.99 1.44
N LYS A 422 -15.60 -2.01 2.69
CA LYS A 422 -16.27 -1.37 3.82
C LYS A 422 -16.36 0.14 3.63
N ALA A 423 -15.31 0.79 3.12
CA ALA A 423 -15.35 2.22 2.80
C ALA A 423 -16.45 2.55 1.78
N LEU A 424 -16.59 1.75 0.72
CA LEU A 424 -17.64 1.91 -0.30
C LEU A 424 -19.05 1.64 0.25
N VAL A 425 -19.19 0.71 1.21
CA VAL A 425 -20.46 0.47 1.91
C VAL A 425 -20.84 1.65 2.81
N GLU A 426 -19.89 2.24 3.54
CA GLU A 426 -20.11 3.46 4.32
C GLU A 426 -20.48 4.65 3.41
N ASP A 427 -19.80 4.80 2.27
CA ASP A 427 -20.04 5.86 1.29
C ASP A 427 -21.42 5.79 0.63
N VAL A 428 -21.90 4.59 0.31
CA VAL A 428 -23.29 4.37 -0.13
C VAL A 428 -24.30 4.66 0.99
N ALA A 429 -23.96 4.38 2.25
CA ALA A 429 -24.83 4.70 3.38
C ALA A 429 -24.93 6.21 3.67
N GLU A 430 -23.91 6.99 3.32
CA GLU A 430 -23.90 8.45 3.45
C GLU A 430 -24.58 9.16 2.26
N HIS A 431 -24.43 8.64 1.03
CA HIS A 431 -24.92 9.30 -0.19
C HIS A 431 -26.24 8.75 -0.76
N GLY A 432 -26.62 7.50 -0.49
CA GLY A 432 -27.60 6.76 -1.30
C GLY A 432 -28.83 6.23 -0.56
N GLU A 433 -30.01 6.76 -0.87
CA GLU A 433 -31.27 6.10 -0.52
C GLU A 433 -31.55 4.87 -1.42
N ARG A 434 -30.93 3.73 -1.08
CA ARG A 434 -31.32 2.35 -1.47
C ARG A 434 -30.94 1.86 -2.88
N ARG A 435 -29.64 1.76 -3.18
CA ARG A 435 -29.14 0.77 -4.16
C ARG A 435 -28.83 -0.56 -3.45
N PRO A 436 -29.03 -1.74 -4.07
CA PRO A 436 -28.64 -3.01 -3.46
C PRO A 436 -27.11 -3.16 -3.44
N VAL A 437 -26.55 -3.66 -2.33
CA VAL A 437 -25.11 -3.88 -2.16
C VAL A 437 -24.86 -5.30 -1.64
N GLU A 438 -24.04 -6.04 -2.36
CA GLU A 438 -23.90 -7.50 -2.25
C GLU A 438 -22.43 -7.85 -2.00
N VAL A 439 -22.06 -8.01 -0.73
CA VAL A 439 -20.68 -8.24 -0.29
C VAL A 439 -20.40 -9.73 -0.13
N PHE A 440 -19.40 -10.23 -0.86
CA PHE A 440 -18.78 -11.54 -0.68
C PHE A 440 -17.41 -11.35 0.00
N TYR A 441 -17.31 -11.71 1.28
CA TYR A 441 -16.07 -11.63 2.05
C TYR A 441 -15.38 -13.01 2.05
N GLY A 442 -14.35 -13.14 1.22
CA GLY A 442 -13.54 -14.35 1.06
C GLY A 442 -12.39 -14.45 2.05
N ALA A 443 -12.23 -15.65 2.63
CA ALA A 443 -11.21 -15.99 3.61
C ALA A 443 -10.69 -17.43 3.46
N ARG A 444 -9.49 -17.70 3.98
CA ARG A 444 -8.93 -19.07 4.02
C ARG A 444 -9.42 -19.84 5.24
N THR A 445 -9.53 -19.12 6.37
CA THR A 445 -10.04 -19.61 7.65
C THR A 445 -11.00 -18.58 8.25
N ASP A 446 -11.85 -19.02 9.16
CA ASP A 446 -12.75 -18.17 9.96
C ASP A 446 -11.99 -17.01 10.64
N HIS A 447 -10.75 -17.25 11.06
CA HIS A 447 -9.87 -16.24 11.68
C HIS A 447 -9.39 -15.15 10.70
N ASP A 448 -9.39 -15.38 9.38
CA ASP A 448 -9.06 -14.34 8.39
C ASP A 448 -10.24 -13.38 8.13
N LEU A 449 -11.45 -13.66 8.67
CA LEU A 449 -12.64 -12.80 8.60
C LEU A 449 -12.67 -11.74 9.72
N TYR A 450 -11.51 -11.18 10.09
CA TYR A 450 -11.24 -10.40 11.30
C TYR A 450 -12.09 -9.11 11.54
N ASP A 451 -12.89 -8.67 10.56
CA ASP A 451 -13.83 -7.53 10.71
C ASP A 451 -15.27 -7.89 10.28
N ILE A 452 -15.62 -9.19 10.21
CA ILE A 452 -16.96 -9.66 9.82
C ILE A 452 -18.07 -9.08 10.70
N ASP A 453 -17.83 -8.94 12.01
CA ASP A 453 -18.80 -8.34 12.94
C ASP A 453 -19.12 -6.88 12.58
N THR A 454 -18.18 -6.14 11.99
CA THR A 454 -18.41 -4.78 11.52
C THR A 454 -19.29 -4.78 10.28
N MET A 455 -19.04 -5.68 9.33
CA MET A 455 -19.88 -5.85 8.14
C MET A 455 -21.30 -6.33 8.49
N LEU A 456 -21.44 -7.23 9.48
CA LEU A 456 -22.74 -7.69 9.97
C LEU A 456 -23.51 -6.60 10.73
N ARG A 457 -22.83 -5.72 11.48
CA ARG A 457 -23.46 -4.52 12.08
C ARG A 457 -23.93 -3.53 11.02
N LEU A 458 -23.18 -3.33 9.94
CA LEU A 458 -23.62 -2.53 8.79
C LEU A 458 -24.87 -3.15 8.15
N GLN A 459 -24.89 -4.46 7.89
CA GLN A 459 -26.08 -5.16 7.36
C GLN A 459 -27.31 -5.01 8.27
N GLN A 460 -27.13 -5.10 9.60
CA GLN A 460 -28.22 -4.88 10.56
C GLN A 460 -28.76 -3.43 10.54
N SER A 461 -27.92 -2.47 10.15
CA SER A 461 -28.26 -1.04 10.06
C SER A 461 -28.84 -0.64 8.69
N HIS A 462 -28.51 -1.40 7.64
CA HIS A 462 -28.79 -1.07 6.25
C HIS A 462 -29.49 -2.24 5.52
N PRO A 463 -30.83 -2.26 5.44
CA PRO A 463 -31.60 -3.37 4.83
C PRO A 463 -31.38 -3.60 3.33
N TRP A 464 -30.58 -2.76 2.65
CA TRP A 464 -30.16 -2.91 1.25
C TRP A 464 -28.80 -3.62 1.10
N LEU A 465 -28.13 -3.96 2.21
CA LEU A 465 -26.82 -4.60 2.25
C LEU A 465 -26.92 -6.09 2.61
N SER A 466 -26.43 -6.96 1.73
CA SER A 466 -26.21 -8.39 2.01
C SER A 466 -24.71 -8.65 2.22
N VAL A 467 -24.34 -9.34 3.30
CA VAL A 467 -22.96 -9.80 3.55
C VAL A 467 -22.92 -11.32 3.61
N ARG A 468 -22.06 -11.93 2.80
CA ARG A 468 -21.83 -13.39 2.74
C ARG A 468 -20.35 -13.70 3.00
N ALA A 469 -20.06 -14.41 4.07
CA ALA A 469 -18.73 -14.94 4.36
C ALA A 469 -18.48 -16.23 3.57
N ILE A 470 -17.34 -16.35 2.89
CA ILE A 470 -16.95 -17.53 2.10
C ILE A 470 -15.60 -18.04 2.60
N ILE A 471 -15.55 -19.29 3.06
CA ILE A 471 -14.38 -19.91 3.70
C ILE A 471 -13.88 -21.11 2.86
N ASP A 472 -12.68 -20.94 2.30
CA ASP A 472 -12.01 -21.87 1.36
C ASP A 472 -11.89 -23.31 1.91
N GLN A 473 -11.60 -23.45 3.21
CA GLN A 473 -11.26 -24.76 3.81
C GLN A 473 -12.43 -25.71 4.11
N GLN A 474 -13.70 -25.27 4.03
CA GLN A 474 -14.84 -26.09 4.50
C GLN A 474 -15.98 -26.27 3.47
N ALA A 475 -16.09 -25.42 2.46
CA ALA A 475 -17.34 -25.29 1.70
C ALA A 475 -17.43 -26.05 0.36
N HIS A 476 -16.32 -26.51 -0.22
CA HIS A 476 -16.21 -26.91 -1.64
C HIS A 476 -16.65 -25.86 -2.67
N GLN A 477 -16.96 -24.63 -2.23
CA GLN A 477 -17.46 -23.54 -3.07
C GLN A 477 -16.45 -22.40 -3.03
N GLN A 478 -15.77 -22.13 -4.15
CA GLN A 478 -14.86 -21.00 -4.23
C GLN A 478 -15.68 -19.70 -4.35
N LEU A 479 -15.06 -18.55 -4.03
CA LEU A 479 -15.74 -17.26 -4.12
C LEU A 479 -16.36 -16.96 -5.52
N PRO A 480 -15.71 -17.33 -6.65
CA PRO A 480 -16.37 -17.40 -7.96
C PRO A 480 -17.70 -18.17 -7.98
N ASP A 481 -17.74 -19.38 -7.43
CA ASP A 481 -18.93 -20.26 -7.49
C ASP A 481 -20.04 -19.80 -6.55
N ALA A 482 -19.68 -19.10 -5.46
CA ALA A 482 -20.63 -18.37 -4.65
C ALA A 482 -21.28 -17.23 -5.46
N VAL A 483 -20.47 -16.39 -6.11
CA VAL A 483 -20.99 -15.30 -6.95
C VAL A 483 -21.86 -15.83 -8.10
N ARG A 484 -21.48 -16.91 -8.78
CA ARG A 484 -22.31 -17.53 -9.84
C ARG A 484 -23.67 -18.03 -9.32
N ALA A 485 -23.75 -18.53 -8.09
CA ALA A 485 -24.96 -19.13 -7.52
C ALA A 485 -26.03 -18.11 -7.03
N PHE A 486 -25.64 -16.85 -6.77
CA PHE A 486 -26.55 -15.81 -6.25
C PHE A 486 -27.00 -14.77 -7.29
N GLY A 487 -26.55 -14.88 -8.55
CA GLY A 487 -26.92 -13.95 -9.63
C GLY A 487 -28.37 -14.11 -10.13
N PRO A 488 -28.76 -13.35 -11.19
CA PRO A 488 -27.91 -12.62 -12.12
C PRO A 488 -27.42 -11.25 -11.61
N TRP A 489 -26.36 -10.74 -12.24
CA TRP A 489 -25.67 -9.49 -11.85
C TRP A 489 -25.63 -8.44 -12.96
N ASN A 490 -26.48 -8.54 -13.98
CA ASN A 490 -26.50 -7.66 -15.16
C ASN A 490 -26.73 -6.17 -14.82
N GLU A 491 -27.34 -5.86 -13.68
CA GLU A 491 -27.58 -4.49 -13.20
C GLU A 491 -26.52 -3.99 -12.21
N TYR A 492 -25.49 -4.79 -11.92
CA TYR A 492 -24.48 -4.48 -10.90
C TYR A 492 -23.15 -4.00 -11.48
N ASP A 493 -22.54 -3.03 -10.80
CA ASP A 493 -21.14 -2.66 -10.93
C ASP A 493 -20.33 -3.51 -9.92
N ALA A 494 -19.25 -4.15 -10.38
CA ALA A 494 -18.44 -5.04 -9.55
C ALA A 494 -17.18 -4.34 -9.02
N TYR A 495 -16.83 -4.61 -7.76
CA TYR A 495 -15.71 -4.00 -7.04
C TYR A 495 -14.90 -5.11 -6.35
N LEU A 496 -13.61 -5.27 -6.68
CA LEU A 496 -12.77 -6.37 -6.17
C LEU A 496 -11.52 -5.84 -5.47
N SER A 497 -11.26 -6.35 -4.26
CA SER A 497 -9.99 -6.09 -3.55
C SER A 497 -9.57 -7.29 -2.72
N GLY A 498 -8.29 -7.67 -2.78
CA GLY A 498 -7.77 -8.84 -2.09
C GLY A 498 -6.47 -9.38 -2.72
N PRO A 499 -6.10 -10.65 -2.46
CA PRO A 499 -4.92 -11.26 -3.05
C PRO A 499 -4.98 -11.32 -4.58
N PRO A 500 -3.84 -11.19 -5.32
CA PRO A 500 -3.82 -11.18 -6.79
C PRO A 500 -4.52 -12.38 -7.44
N GLY A 501 -4.39 -13.57 -6.86
CA GLY A 501 -5.06 -14.78 -7.34
C GLY A 501 -6.58 -14.70 -7.24
N MET A 502 -7.10 -14.14 -6.14
CA MET A 502 -8.54 -13.89 -5.97
C MET A 502 -9.03 -12.87 -6.99
N ILE A 503 -8.36 -11.72 -7.13
CA ILE A 503 -8.77 -10.66 -8.07
C ILE A 503 -8.89 -11.24 -9.50
N ARG A 504 -7.87 -11.93 -10.01
CA ARG A 504 -7.93 -12.57 -11.34
C ARG A 504 -9.11 -13.54 -11.46
N SER A 505 -9.21 -14.52 -10.56
CA SER A 505 -10.30 -15.51 -10.59
C SER A 505 -11.70 -14.90 -10.47
N GLY A 506 -11.83 -13.76 -9.76
CA GLY A 506 -13.07 -13.02 -9.65
C GLY A 506 -13.40 -12.27 -10.94
N VAL A 507 -12.46 -11.54 -11.51
CA VAL A 507 -12.63 -10.83 -12.81
C VAL A 507 -13.05 -11.80 -13.90
N ASP A 508 -12.39 -12.95 -14.00
CA ASP A 508 -12.71 -13.97 -15.01
C ASP A 508 -14.13 -14.53 -14.77
N ALA A 509 -14.49 -14.86 -13.53
CA ALA A 509 -15.82 -15.38 -13.21
C ALA A 509 -16.96 -14.35 -13.37
N LEU A 510 -16.69 -13.05 -13.18
CA LEU A 510 -17.65 -11.97 -13.42
C LEU A 510 -17.87 -11.73 -14.92
N ARG A 511 -16.82 -11.91 -15.74
CA ARG A 511 -16.92 -11.91 -17.21
C ARG A 511 -17.69 -13.12 -17.73
N ASP A 512 -17.45 -14.32 -17.19
CA ASP A 512 -18.18 -15.55 -17.56
C ASP A 512 -19.69 -15.39 -17.43
N ILE A 513 -20.15 -14.68 -16.38
CA ILE A 513 -21.57 -14.43 -16.10
C ILE A 513 -22.10 -13.11 -16.68
N GLY A 514 -21.33 -12.48 -17.58
CA GLY A 514 -21.80 -11.40 -18.45
C GLY A 514 -21.70 -9.99 -17.88
N ILE A 515 -20.92 -9.73 -16.82
CA ILE A 515 -20.63 -8.35 -16.40
C ILE A 515 -19.61 -7.73 -17.39
N PRO A 516 -19.91 -6.57 -18.02
CA PRO A 516 -18.97 -5.88 -18.90
C PRO A 516 -17.69 -5.46 -18.17
N SER A 517 -16.54 -5.49 -18.83
CA SER A 517 -15.24 -5.23 -18.17
C SER A 517 -15.11 -3.81 -17.65
N GLU A 518 -15.74 -2.85 -18.32
CA GLU A 518 -15.86 -1.45 -17.92
C GLU A 518 -16.68 -1.23 -16.64
N ARG A 519 -17.45 -2.24 -16.20
CA ARG A 519 -18.19 -2.25 -14.91
C ARG A 519 -17.48 -3.06 -13.83
N ILE A 520 -16.29 -3.61 -14.10
CA ILE A 520 -15.49 -4.39 -13.15
C ILE A 520 -14.30 -3.52 -12.69
N ARG A 521 -14.36 -3.01 -11.45
CA ARG A 521 -13.34 -2.14 -10.86
C ARG A 521 -12.45 -2.89 -9.86
N HIS A 522 -11.14 -2.70 -9.99
CA HIS A 522 -10.13 -3.07 -9.01
C HIS A 522 -8.88 -2.19 -9.21
N ASP A 523 -8.21 -1.80 -8.13
CA ASP A 523 -6.84 -1.28 -8.25
C ASP A 523 -5.90 -2.49 -8.39
N SER A 524 -5.21 -2.66 -9.53
CA SER A 524 -4.40 -3.87 -9.73
C SER A 524 -3.13 -3.86 -8.86
N VAL A 525 -2.64 -5.04 -8.47
CA VAL A 525 -1.43 -5.14 -7.64
C VAL A 525 -0.16 -4.74 -8.42
N GLU A 526 -0.22 -4.78 -9.75
CA GLU A 526 0.85 -4.26 -10.62
C GLU A 526 0.80 -2.73 -10.74
N GLU A 527 -0.39 -2.11 -10.81
CA GLU A 527 -0.56 -0.66 -10.65
C GLU A 527 -0.20 -0.20 -9.23
N LEU A 528 -0.41 -1.00 -8.19
CA LEU A 528 0.07 -0.69 -6.84
C LEU A 528 1.61 -0.79 -6.75
N VAL A 529 2.27 -1.65 -7.52
CA VAL A 529 3.74 -1.60 -7.65
C VAL A 529 4.18 -0.37 -8.46
N ALA A 530 3.40 0.05 -9.48
CA ALA A 530 3.72 1.12 -10.42
C ALA A 530 3.34 2.55 -9.96
N ALA A 531 2.29 2.75 -9.15
CA ALA A 531 2.04 3.95 -8.36
C ALA A 531 2.96 4.03 -7.12
N GLY A 532 3.62 2.91 -6.82
CA GLY A 532 4.79 2.83 -5.97
C GLY A 532 6.06 3.36 -6.64
N SER A 533 6.05 3.70 -7.94
CA SER A 533 7.14 4.46 -8.60
C SER A 533 7.27 5.86 -7.99
#